data_AF-A0A8J6PFM9-F1
#
_entry.id   AF-A0A8J6PFM9-F1
#
_cell.length_a   1.000
_cell.length_b   1.000
_cell.length_c   1.000
_cell.angle_alpha   90.00
_cell.angle_beta   90.00
_cell.angle_gamma   90.00
#
_symmetry.space_group_name_H-M   'P 1'
#
loop_
_entity.id
_entity.type
_entity.pdbx_description
1 polymer ?
#
loop_
_entity_poly.entity_id
_entity_poly.type
_entity_poly.pdbx_seq_one_letter_code
_entity_poly.pdbx_strand_id
1 'polypeptide(L)' 'MPGLQRAANKPSHSDLLNEARELGFDVSQVASSDLRQTIKAEKERRWKLENKEAIEETNAYFREHGLPLENYRQF' A
#
# COMPACT_ATOMS: atom_id res chain seq x y z
N MET A 1 42.48 23.87 -1.18
CA MET A 1 41.82 23.34 0.04
C MET A 1 40.37 23.04 -0.30
N PRO A 2 39.94 21.78 -0.45
CA PRO A 2 38.54 21.47 -0.67
C PRO A 2 37.78 21.53 0.66
N GLY A 3 36.67 22.27 0.68
CA GLY A 3 35.87 22.57 1.87
C GLY A 3 35.19 21.34 2.47
N LEU A 4 35.14 21.30 3.81
CA LEU A 4 34.36 20.36 4.59
C LEU A 4 32.90 20.40 4.12
N GLN A 5 32.46 19.36 3.41
CA GLN A 5 31.04 19.08 3.30
C GLN A 5 30.54 18.72 4.71
N ARG A 6 29.71 19.58 5.29
CA ARG A 6 28.98 19.28 6.52
C ARG A 6 28.06 18.10 6.22
N ALA A 7 28.45 16.90 6.65
CA ALA A 7 27.58 15.75 6.66
C ALA A 7 26.33 16.15 7.46
N ALA A 8 25.20 16.31 6.79
CA ALA A 8 23.92 16.52 7.45
C ALA A 8 23.70 15.31 8.36
N ASN A 9 23.81 15.52 9.68
CA ASN A 9 23.67 14.45 10.65
C ASN A 9 22.24 13.92 10.53
N LYS A 10 22.10 12.72 9.96
CA LYS A 10 20.80 12.10 9.80
C LYS A 10 20.34 11.67 11.20
N PRO A 11 19.17 12.11 11.68
CA PRO A 11 18.71 11.73 13.01
C PRO A 11 18.71 10.20 13.10
N SER A 12 19.29 9.71 14.18
CA SER A 12 19.34 8.29 14.44
C SER A 12 17.93 7.78 14.73
N HIS A 13 17.71 6.46 14.63
CA HIS A 13 16.41 5.87 14.93
C HIS A 13 15.94 6.19 16.36
N SER A 14 16.87 6.26 17.32
CA SER A 14 16.59 6.65 18.70
C SER A 14 16.14 8.10 18.83
N ASP A 15 16.69 9.02 18.03
CA ASP A 15 16.31 10.43 18.08
C ASP A 15 14.85 10.61 17.64
N LEU A 16 14.45 9.91 16.58
CA LEU A 16 13.08 9.93 16.07
C LEU A 16 12.08 9.30 17.05
N LEU A 17 12.46 8.23 17.75
CA LEU A 17 11.62 7.60 18.78
C LEU A 17 11.42 8.51 19.99
N ASN A 18 12.46 9.25 20.39
CA ASN A 18 12.38 10.21 21.49
C ASN A 18 11.52 11.40 21.10
N GLU A 19 11.72 11.99 19.93
CA GLU A 19 10.89 13.08 19.40
C GLU A 19 9.41 12.65 19.28
N ALA A 20 9.15 11.45 18.78
CA ALA A 20 7.79 10.91 18.71
C ALA A 20 7.16 10.77 20.10
N ARG A 21 7.93 10.36 21.11
CA ARG A 21 7.46 10.28 22.51
C ARG A 21 7.18 11.66 23.09
N GLU A 22 8.05 12.64 22.85
CA GLU A 22 7.86 14.03 23.29
C GLU A 22 6.61 14.67 22.69
N LEU A 23 6.31 14.36 21.43
CA LEU A 23 5.12 14.80 20.72
C LEU A 23 3.86 13.97 21.04
N GLY A 24 3.98 12.93 21.88
CA GLY A 24 2.85 12.09 22.30
C GLY A 24 2.35 11.12 21.22
N PHE A 25 3.15 10.83 20.20
CA PHE A 25 2.80 9.82 19.20
C PHE A 25 2.94 8.41 19.76
N ASP A 26 1.91 7.60 19.55
CA ASP A 26 2.01 6.16 19.73
C ASP A 26 2.71 5.54 18.50
N VAL A 27 4.02 5.43 18.60
CA VAL A 27 4.88 4.86 17.55
C VAL A 27 4.45 3.43 17.18
N SER A 28 3.93 2.66 18.14
CA SER A 28 3.46 1.29 17.87
C SER A 28 2.23 1.31 16.96
N GLN A 29 1.29 2.21 17.23
CA GLN A 29 0.12 2.45 16.38
C GLN A 29 0.53 2.85 14.96
N VAL A 30 1.37 3.87 14.81
CA VAL A 30 1.81 4.39 13.51
C VAL A 30 2.53 3.31 12.71
N ALA A 31 3.55 2.67 13.30
CA ALA A 31 4.32 1.63 12.65
C ALA A 31 3.43 0.43 12.26
N SER A 32 2.47 0.05 13.10
CA SER A 32 1.56 -1.05 12.80
C SER A 32 0.57 -0.71 11.69
N SER A 33 0.13 0.54 11.58
CA SER A 33 -0.77 1.00 10.52
C SER A 33 -0.10 0.94 9.15
N ASP A 34 1.10 1.50 9.05
CA ASP A 34 1.89 1.51 7.81
C ASP A 34 2.25 0.08 7.38
N LEU A 35 2.61 -0.77 8.35
CA LEU A 35 2.90 -2.17 8.08
C LEU A 35 1.66 -2.93 7.61
N ARG A 36 0.48 -2.69 8.22
CA ARG A 36 -0.79 -3.30 7.79
C ARG A 36 -1.13 -2.91 6.35
N GLN A 37 -0.97 -1.64 6.00
CA GLN A 37 -1.24 -1.16 4.64
C GLN A 37 -0.27 -1.81 3.63
N THR A 38 1.01 -1.87 3.96
CA THR A 38 2.04 -2.49 3.12
C THR A 38 1.76 -3.98 2.91
N ILE A 39 1.44 -4.71 3.97
CA ILE A 39 1.09 -6.14 3.90
C ILE A 39 -0.18 -6.34 3.06
N LYS A 40 -1.20 -5.49 3.24
CA LYS A 40 -2.45 -5.57 2.47
C LYS A 40 -2.17 -5.38 0.98
N ALA A 41 -1.38 -4.37 0.61
CA ALA A 41 -1.02 -4.10 -0.77
C ALA A 41 -0.26 -5.28 -1.41
N GLU A 42 0.69 -5.88 -0.69
CA GLU A 42 1.44 -7.03 -1.19
C GLU A 42 0.55 -8.28 -1.32
N LYS A 43 -0.36 -8.52 -0.37
CA LYS A 43 -1.35 -9.60 -0.47
C LYS A 43 -2.27 -9.40 -1.67
N GLU A 44 -2.76 -8.19 -1.89
CA GLU A 44 -3.60 -7.86 -3.04
C GLU A 44 -2.84 -8.08 -4.36
N ARG A 45 -1.57 -7.67 -4.42
CA ARG A 45 -0.71 -7.90 -5.58
C ARG A 45 -0.55 -9.40 -5.88
N ARG A 46 -0.29 -10.21 -4.86
CA ARG A 46 -0.18 -11.68 -5.01
C ARG A 46 -1.49 -12.31 -5.45
N TRP A 47 -2.59 -11.94 -4.81
CA TRP A 47 -3.91 -12.43 -5.17
C TRP A 47 -4.26 -12.10 -6.63
N LYS A 48 -3.97 -10.88 -7.11
CA LYS A 48 -4.18 -10.49 -8.51
C LYS A 48 -3.35 -11.32 -9.49
N LEU A 49 -2.12 -11.70 -9.12
CA LEU A 49 -1.29 -12.57 -9.94
C LEU A 49 -1.85 -13.99 -9.99
N GLU A 50 -2.22 -14.54 -8.83
CA GLU A 50 -2.78 -15.88 -8.71
C GLU A 50 -4.14 -16.02 -9.43
N ASN A 51 -4.95 -14.96 -9.42
CA ASN A 51 -6.29 -14.96 -10.00
C ASN A 51 -6.33 -14.32 -11.39
N LYS A 52 -5.17 -14.01 -11.98
CA LYS A 52 -5.09 -13.30 -13.27
C LYS A 52 -5.86 -14.05 -14.36
N GLU A 53 -5.67 -15.37 -14.46
CA GLU A 53 -6.33 -16.21 -15.45
C GLU A 53 -7.85 -16.23 -15.25
N ALA A 54 -8.33 -16.45 -14.02
CA ALA A 54 -9.75 -16.42 -13.70
C ALA A 54 -10.39 -15.04 -13.99
N ILE A 55 -9.68 -13.95 -13.72
CA ILE A 55 -10.12 -12.59 -14.06
C ILE A 55 -10.18 -12.41 -15.59
N GLU A 56 -9.18 -12.90 -16.33
CA GLU A 56 -9.14 -12.81 -17.79
C GLU A 56 -10.27 -13.62 -18.45
N GLU A 57 -10.53 -14.83 -17.97
CA GLU A 57 -11.63 -15.69 -18.42
C GLU A 57 -12.98 -15.03 -18.14
N THR A 58 -13.18 -14.55 -16.91
CA THR A 58 -14.41 -13.84 -16.52
C THR A 58 -14.62 -12.58 -17.37
N ASN A 59 -13.56 -11.82 -17.64
CA ASN A 59 -13.62 -10.66 -18.51
C ASN A 59 -13.91 -11.03 -19.97
N ALA A 60 -13.40 -12.17 -20.45
CA ALA A 60 -13.69 -12.67 -21.80
C ALA A 60 -15.15 -13.05 -21.92
N TYR A 61 -15.69 -13.77 -20.94
CA TYR A 61 -17.10 -14.11 -20.85
C TYR A 61 -18.00 -12.86 -20.91
N PHE A 62 -17.70 -11.83 -20.12
CA PHE A 62 -18.47 -10.58 -20.17
C PHE A 62 -18.31 -9.80 -21.49
N ARG A 63 -17.16 -9.88 -22.16
CA ARG A 63 -16.99 -9.27 -23.50
C ARG A 63 -17.84 -9.97 -24.56
N GLU A 64 -17.97 -11.29 -24.47
CA GLU A 64 -18.72 -12.10 -25.42
C GLU A 64 -20.23 -12.03 -25.17
N HIS A 65 -20.65 -12.11 -23.90
CA HIS A 65 -22.05 -12.24 -23.53
C HIS A 65 -22.69 -10.93 -23.03
N GLY A 66 -21.90 -9.87 -22.85
CA GLY A 66 -22.33 -8.63 -22.23
C GLY A 66 -22.50 -8.77 -20.72
N LEU A 67 -22.96 -7.70 -20.07
CA LEU A 67 -23.22 -7.74 -18.63
C LEU A 67 -24.53 -8.48 -18.36
N PRO A 68 -24.53 -9.51 -17.50
CA PRO A 68 -25.76 -10.12 -17.05
C PRO A 68 -26.67 -9.06 -16.46
N LEU A 69 -27.94 -9.10 -16.85
CA LEU A 69 -28.98 -8.21 -16.35
C LEU A 69 -28.80 -6.73 -16.72
N GLU A 70 -27.97 -6.40 -17.72
CA GLU A 70 -27.84 -5.01 -18.21
C GLU A 70 -29.21 -4.40 -18.58
N ASN A 71 -30.12 -5.22 -19.11
CA ASN A 71 -31.49 -4.84 -19.46
C ASN A 71 -32.38 -4.44 -18.26
N TYR A 72 -31.96 -4.72 -17.02
CA TYR A 72 -32.70 -4.41 -15.80
C TYR A 72 -32.04 -3.30 -14.98
N ARG A 73 -30.98 -2.66 -15.49
CA ARG A 73 -30.33 -1.52 -14.81
C ARG A 73 -31.28 -0.32 -14.82
N GLN A 74 -31.99 -0.11 -13.71
CA GLN A 74 -32.64 1.15 -13.40
C GLN A 74 -31.56 2.10 -12.87
N PHE A 75 -31.36 3.21 -13.56
CA PHE A 75 -30.34 4.25 -13.31
C PHE A 75 -30.15 4.58 -11.83
#